data_AF-A0A7K4Y2N3-F1
#
_entry.id   AF-A0A7K4Y2N3-F1
#
_cell.length_a   1.000
_cell.length_b   1.000
_cell.length_c   1.000
_cell.angle_alpha   90.00
_cell.angle_beta   90.00
_cell.angle_gamma   90.00
#
_symmetry.space_group_name_H-M   'P 1'
#
loop_
_entity.id
_entity.type
_entity.pdbx_description
1 polymer ?
#
loop_
_entity_poly.entity_id
_entity_poly.type
_entity_poly.pdbx_seq_one_letter_code
_entity_poly.pdbx_strand_id
1 'polypeptide(L)'
;RSLESELERITGQFQETRGRMRELVRRGAERFRRVWEANEEEAKALAREALGAARTIQAQQLGMPWEEPRPRFLDNVGPPGGRREKEDALQVAAELLEGGI
;
A
#
# COMPACT_ATOMS: atom_id res chain seq x y z
N ARG A 1 -35.96 -31.54 9.83
CA ARG A 1 -35.08 -30.37 10.06
C ARG A 1 -35.97 -29.14 10.10
N SER A 2 -35.85 -28.31 11.13
CA SER A 2 -36.64 -27.07 11.26
C SER A 2 -35.93 -25.93 10.52
N LEU A 3 -36.68 -25.04 9.88
CA LEU A 3 -36.19 -23.83 9.21
C LEU A 3 -35.37 -22.93 10.16
N GLU A 4 -35.74 -22.87 11.44
CA GLU A 4 -35.03 -22.07 12.45
C GLU A 4 -33.59 -22.54 12.66
N SER A 5 -33.39 -23.86 12.74
CA SER A 5 -32.05 -24.45 12.88
C SER A 5 -31.17 -24.19 11.65
N GLU A 6 -31.77 -24.10 10.46
CA GLU A 6 -31.04 -23.80 9.23
C GLU A 6 -30.70 -22.30 9.12
N LEU A 7 -31.60 -21.42 9.57
CA LEU A 7 -31.35 -19.97 9.71
C LEU A 7 -30.23 -19.67 10.70
N GLU A 8 -30.24 -20.28 11.89
CA GLU A 8 -29.15 -20.14 12.88
C GLU A 8 -27.81 -20.62 12.32
N ARG A 9 -27.81 -21.74 11.59
CA ARG A 9 -26.61 -22.25 10.96
C ARG A 9 -26.05 -21.29 9.91
N ILE A 10 -26.90 -20.77 9.02
CA ILE A 10 -26.48 -19.86 7.94
C ILE A 10 -25.98 -18.53 8.52
N THR A 11 -26.66 -17.98 9.52
CA THR A 11 -26.24 -16.74 10.18
C THR A 11 -24.91 -16.91 10.91
N GLY A 12 -24.68 -18.05 11.58
CA GLY A 12 -23.38 -18.39 12.16
C GLY A 12 -22.25 -18.43 11.12
N GLN A 13 -22.47 -19.10 9.99
CA GLN A 13 -21.50 -19.17 8.88
C GLN A 13 -21.20 -17.80 8.25
N PHE A 14 -22.22 -16.93 8.16
CA PHE A 14 -22.04 -15.57 7.64
C PHE A 14 -21.16 -14.73 8.57
N GLN A 15 -21.39 -14.77 9.89
CA GLN A 15 -20.58 -14.03 10.85
C GLN A 15 -19.13 -14.51 10.88
N GLU A 16 -18.92 -15.82 10.77
CA GLU A 16 -17.57 -16.40 10.67
C GLU A 16 -16.85 -15.93 9.40
N THR A 17 -17.51 -16.00 8.25
CA THR A 17 -16.97 -15.53 6.97
C THR A 17 -16.61 -14.05 7.04
N ARG A 18 -17.50 -13.23 7.59
CA ARG A 18 -17.27 -11.79 7.80
C ARG A 18 -16.07 -11.53 8.71
N GLY A 19 -15.90 -12.33 9.77
CA GLY A 19 -14.73 -12.27 10.65
C GLY A 19 -13.42 -12.56 9.91
N ARG A 20 -13.39 -13.64 9.12
CA ARG A 20 -12.22 -14.02 8.32
C ARG A 20 -11.86 -12.98 7.26
N MET A 21 -12.86 -12.38 6.61
CA MET A 21 -12.66 -11.30 5.63
C MET A 21 -12.00 -10.07 6.25
N ARG A 22 -12.46 -9.61 7.43
CA ARG A 22 -11.82 -8.49 8.14
C ARG A 22 -10.35 -8.79 8.45
N GLU A 23 -10.06 -10.01 8.88
CA GLU A 23 -8.68 -10.42 9.16
C GLU A 23 -7.82 -10.46 7.89
N LEU A 24 -8.36 -10.96 6.76
CA LEU A 24 -7.66 -10.99 5.49
C LEU A 24 -7.33 -9.59 4.98
N VAL A 25 -8.27 -8.65 5.07
CA VAL A 25 -8.04 -7.23 4.72
C VAL A 25 -6.94 -6.63 5.59
N ARG A 26 -7.00 -6.84 6.92
CA ARG A 26 -5.97 -6.35 7.84
C ARG A 26 -4.58 -6.89 7.51
N ARG A 27 -4.46 -8.22 7.38
CA ARG A 27 -3.18 -8.88 7.04
C ARG A 27 -2.67 -8.47 5.66
N GLY A 28 -3.58 -8.25 4.71
CA GLY A 28 -3.27 -7.73 3.37
C GLY A 28 -2.65 -6.34 3.42
N ALA A 29 -3.27 -5.42 4.17
CA ALA A 29 -2.76 -4.07 4.34
C ALA A 29 -1.39 -4.04 5.05
N GLU A 30 -1.20 -4.88 6.07
CA GLU A 30 0.09 -5.03 6.76
C GLU A 30 1.18 -5.56 5.83
N ARG A 31 0.88 -6.60 5.04
CA ARG A 31 1.82 -7.16 4.06
C ARG A 31 2.17 -6.14 2.97
N PHE A 32 1.16 -5.44 2.43
CA PHE A 32 1.37 -4.41 1.42
C PHE A 32 2.30 -3.31 1.93
N ARG A 33 2.08 -2.81 3.14
CA ARG A 33 2.93 -1.77 3.74
C ARG A 33 4.39 -2.22 3.86
N ARG A 34 4.63 -3.44 4.35
CA ARG A 34 6.00 -3.97 4.50
C ARG A 34 6.73 -4.07 3.16
N VAL A 35 6.06 -4.61 2.14
CA VAL A 35 6.63 -4.71 0.79
C VAL A 35 6.88 -3.32 0.21
N TRP A 36 5.96 -2.38 0.43
CA TRP A 36 6.13 -1.01 -0.01
C TRP A 36 7.38 -0.38 0.62
N GLU A 37 7.50 -0.42 1.95
CA GLU A 37 8.60 0.19 2.68
C GLU A 37 9.96 -0.35 2.22
N ALA A 38 10.06 -1.67 2.02
CA ALA A 38 11.27 -2.30 1.49
C ALA A 38 11.60 -1.81 0.07
N ASN A 39 10.62 -1.85 -0.84
CA ASN A 39 10.84 -1.43 -2.24
C ASN A 39 11.13 0.07 -2.36
N GLU A 40 10.52 0.90 -1.51
CA GLU A 40 10.73 2.34 -1.50
C GLU A 40 12.16 2.68 -1.05
N GLU A 41 12.66 1.99 -0.03
CA GLU A 41 14.04 2.15 0.46
C GLU A 41 15.05 1.76 -0.63
N GLU A 42 14.86 0.60 -1.28
CA GLU A 42 15.68 0.13 -2.38
C GLU A 42 15.65 1.11 -3.58
N ALA A 43 14.47 1.55 -4.01
CA ALA A 43 14.33 2.49 -5.11
C ALA A 43 15.01 3.83 -4.83
N LYS A 44 14.95 4.34 -3.59
CA LYS A 44 15.65 5.56 -3.19
C LYS A 44 17.16 5.38 -3.16
N ALA A 45 17.66 4.21 -2.75
CA ALA A 45 19.08 3.90 -2.78
C ALA A 45 19.61 3.93 -4.23
N LEU A 46 18.93 3.23 -5.14
CA LEU A 46 19.27 3.20 -6.56
C LEU A 46 19.21 4.59 -7.20
N ALA A 47 18.20 5.39 -6.87
CA ALA A 47 18.09 6.76 -7.36
C ALA A 47 19.27 7.63 -6.92
N ARG A 48 19.70 7.52 -5.65
CA ARG A 48 20.87 8.26 -5.15
C ARG A 48 22.16 7.84 -5.84
N GLU A 49 22.33 6.55 -6.09
CA GLU A 49 23.48 6.03 -6.85
C GLU A 49 23.51 6.61 -8.27
N ALA A 50 22.38 6.57 -8.98
CA ALA A 50 22.25 7.12 -10.32
C ALA A 50 22.53 8.63 -10.36
N LEU A 51 22.06 9.40 -9.37
CA LEU A 51 22.35 10.83 -9.25
C LEU A 51 23.84 11.10 -8.99
N GLY A 52 24.49 10.27 -8.17
CA GLY A 52 25.93 10.34 -7.93
C GLY A 52 26.75 10.09 -9.19
N ALA A 53 26.36 9.08 -9.97
CA ALA A 53 26.99 8.78 -11.26
C ALA A 53 26.76 9.93 -12.27
N ALA A 54 25.53 10.43 -12.39
CA ALA A 54 25.19 11.53 -13.28
C ALA A 54 25.98 12.80 -12.95
N ARG A 55 26.09 13.14 -11.65
CA ARG A 55 26.94 14.25 -11.19
C ARG A 55 28.39 14.09 -11.61
N THR A 56 28.93 12.88 -11.46
CA THR A 56 30.33 12.57 -11.81
C THR A 56 30.56 12.77 -13.31
N ILE A 57 29.69 12.20 -14.15
CA ILE A 57 29.79 12.34 -15.61
C ILE A 57 29.66 13.81 -16.02
N GLN A 58 28.62 14.50 -15.54
CA GLN A 58 28.32 15.86 -15.97
C GLN A 58 29.38 16.86 -15.51
N ALA A 59 29.76 16.83 -14.23
CA ALA A 59 30.71 17.79 -13.67
C ALA A 59 32.16 17.47 -14.05
N GLN A 60 32.55 16.19 -14.01
CA GLN A 60 33.96 15.82 -14.17
C GLN A 60 34.32 15.48 -15.61
N GLN A 61 33.48 14.70 -16.31
CA GLN A 61 33.82 14.24 -17.66
C GLN A 61 33.44 15.26 -18.73
N LEU A 62 32.30 15.93 -18.56
CA LEU A 62 31.77 16.87 -19.55
C LEU A 62 32.10 18.34 -19.20
N GLY A 63 32.59 18.61 -17.99
CA GLY A 63 32.89 19.97 -17.53
C GLY A 63 31.66 20.90 -17.46
N MET A 64 30.46 20.32 -17.41
CA MET A 64 29.20 21.07 -17.35
C MET A 64 28.78 21.28 -15.89
N PRO A 65 28.11 22.40 -15.57
CA PRO A 65 27.53 22.59 -14.24
C PRO A 65 26.51 21.48 -13.95
N TRP A 66 26.59 20.88 -12.77
CA TRP A 66 25.61 19.94 -12.26
C TRP A 66 24.59 20.68 -11.39
N GLU A 67 23.33 20.61 -11.76
CA GLU A 67 22.21 21.02 -10.92
C GLU A 67 21.46 19.77 -10.47
N GLU A 68 21.46 19.51 -9.16
CA GLU A 68 20.86 18.30 -8.63
C GLU A 68 19.32 18.37 -8.76
N PRO A 69 18.69 17.43 -9.50
CA PRO A 69 17.25 17.37 -9.51
C PRO A 69 16.76 16.97 -8.11
N ARG A 70 15.69 17.61 -7.65
CA ARG A 70 15.01 17.26 -6.38
C ARG A 70 13.72 16.49 -6.65
N PRO A 71 13.80 15.20 -7.00
CA PRO A 71 12.60 14.44 -7.27
C PRO A 71 11.83 14.20 -5.97
N ARG A 72 10.55 14.62 -5.96
CA ARG A 72 9.65 14.57 -4.80
C ARG A 72 9.53 13.19 -4.15
N PHE A 73 9.80 12.10 -4.88
CA PHE A 73 9.69 10.74 -4.34
C PHE A 73 10.83 10.38 -3.36
N LEU A 74 11.98 11.05 -3.41
CA LEU A 74 13.06 10.81 -2.46
C LEU A 74 12.68 11.21 -1.02
N ASP A 75 11.79 12.19 -0.90
CA ASP A 75 11.34 12.77 0.36
C ASP A 75 10.05 12.12 0.90
N ASN A 76 9.38 11.29 0.10
CA ASN A 76 8.16 10.59 0.53
C ASN A 76 8.46 9.61 1.66
N VAL A 77 7.48 9.28 2.50
CA VAL A 77 7.62 8.21 3.52
C VAL A 77 6.41 7.28 3.43
N GLY A 78 6.66 6.06 2.98
CA GLY A 78 5.65 5.00 2.93
C GLY A 78 4.68 5.09 1.76
N PRO A 79 3.71 4.17 1.68
CA PRO A 79 2.89 3.97 0.49
C PRO A 79 2.10 5.22 0.08
N PRO A 80 1.98 5.51 -1.24
CA PRO A 80 1.14 6.58 -1.75
C PRO A 80 -0.30 6.32 -1.29
N GLY A 81 -0.99 7.41 -1.03
CA GLY A 81 -2.30 7.43 -0.42
C GLY A 81 -2.24 8.29 0.83
N GLY A 82 -2.67 9.53 0.66
CA GLY A 82 -3.13 10.32 1.80
C GLY A 82 -4.16 9.52 2.58
N ARG A 83 -4.31 9.83 3.87
CA ARG A 83 -5.26 9.17 4.78
C ARG A 83 -6.62 8.90 4.13
N ARG A 84 -7.07 9.85 3.30
CA ARG A 84 -8.36 9.90 2.59
C ARG A 84 -8.55 8.84 1.50
N GLU A 85 -7.61 8.65 0.57
CA GLU A 85 -7.76 7.62 -0.48
C GLU A 85 -7.70 6.19 0.09
N LYS A 86 -6.93 6.02 1.16
CA LYS A 86 -6.87 4.76 1.91
C LYS A 86 -8.14 4.54 2.73
N GLU A 87 -8.67 5.59 3.37
CA GLU A 87 -9.98 5.58 4.04
C GLU A 87 -11.09 5.25 3.05
N ASP A 88 -11.10 5.86 1.86
CA ASP A 88 -12.10 5.63 0.81
C ASP A 88 -12.03 4.18 0.29
N ALA A 89 -10.84 3.66 -0.01
CA ALA A 89 -10.69 2.28 -0.47
C ALA A 89 -11.02 1.24 0.62
N LEU A 90 -10.63 1.50 1.89
CA LEU A 90 -11.03 0.65 3.01
C LEU A 90 -12.52 0.76 3.31
N GLN A 91 -13.11 1.94 3.19
CA GLN A 91 -14.50 2.19 3.46
C GLN A 91 -15.38 1.54 2.40
N VAL A 92 -15.02 1.65 1.12
CA VAL A 92 -15.67 0.90 0.03
C VAL A 92 -15.54 -0.60 0.26
N ALA A 93 -14.36 -1.10 0.67
CA ALA A 93 -14.20 -2.51 1.01
C ALA A 93 -15.02 -2.93 2.24
N ALA A 94 -15.14 -2.07 3.24
CA ALA A 94 -15.94 -2.32 4.45
C ALA A 94 -17.44 -2.31 4.15
N GLU A 95 -17.93 -1.36 3.36
CA GLU A 95 -19.33 -1.26 2.90
C GLU A 95 -19.72 -2.49 2.06
N LEU A 96 -18.82 -2.99 1.21
CA LEU A 96 -19.02 -4.26 0.49
C LEU A 96 -19.06 -5.49 1.41
N LEU A 97 -18.34 -5.45 2.54
CA LEU A 97 -18.30 -6.54 3.53
C LEU A 97 -19.44 -6.47 4.55
N GLU A 98 -20.01 -5.28 4.80
CA GLU A 98 -21.14 -5.06 5.68
C GLU A 98 -22.50 -5.32 5.02
N GLY A 99 -22.50 -5.60 3.71
CA GLY A 99 -23.69 -6.04 2.98
C GLY A 99 -24.42 -4.87 2.36
N GLY A 100 -23.77 -4.14 1.46
CA GLY A 100 -24.45 -3.24 0.53
C GLY A 100 -25.31 -4.00 -0.50
N ILE A 101 -26.36 -4.69 -0.03
CA ILE A 101 -27.75 -4.81 -0.54
C ILE A 101 -28.62 -5.15 0.67
#